data_AF-A0A4U2ZZT4-F1
#
_entry.id   AF-A0A4U2ZZT4-F1
#
_cell.length_a   1.000
_cell.length_b   1.000
_cell.length_c   1.000
_cell.angle_alpha   90.00
_cell.angle_beta   90.00
_cell.angle_gamma   90.00
#
_symmetry.space_group_name_H-M   'P 1'
#
loop_
_entity.id
_entity.type
_entity.pdbx_description
1 polymer ?
#
loop_
_entity_poly.entity_id
_entity_poly.type
_entity_poly.pdbx_seq_one_letter_code
_entity_poly.pdbx_strand_id
1 'polypeptide(L)'
;MDGLTVANEQLLHNELVFERNGEVVTDSLTVANMFGKRHDNVMADIRNQMEYAGQEFSLLNFKESKYESRGKKYAKFNLTEEAFTLVVFGYNTREAVQTKIRF
;
A
#
# COMPACT_ATOMS: atom_id res chain seq x y z
N MET A 1 28.88 -25.51 5.57
CA MET A 1 27.59 -26.15 5.81
C MET A 1 27.14 -25.66 7.18
N ASP A 2 26.25 -24.68 7.35
CA ASP A 2 25.24 -24.14 6.44
C ASP A 2 25.12 -22.62 6.62
N GLY A 3 25.34 -21.88 5.53
CA GLY A 3 25.10 -20.45 5.41
C GLY A 3 23.78 -20.14 4.72
N LEU A 4 22.75 -20.98 4.92
CA LEU A 4 21.47 -20.89 4.20
C LEU A 4 20.25 -20.65 5.10
N THR A 5 20.42 -20.57 6.42
CA THR A 5 19.29 -20.45 7.35
C THR A 5 18.93 -19.03 7.78
N VAL A 6 19.73 -18.01 7.43
CA VAL A 6 19.50 -16.64 7.92
C VAL A 6 18.73 -15.74 6.93
N ALA A 7 18.52 -16.17 5.68
CA ALA A 7 17.87 -15.35 4.66
C ALA A 7 16.33 -15.44 4.65
N ASN A 8 15.74 -16.36 5.42
CA ASN A 8 14.31 -16.68 5.32
C ASN A 8 13.44 -16.22 6.50
N GLU A 9 13.99 -15.49 7.48
CA GLU A 9 13.20 -14.90 8.58
C GLU A 9 12.85 -13.42 8.37
N GLN A 10 13.27 -12.81 7.26
CA GLN A 10 13.12 -11.36 7.04
C GLN A 10 11.88 -10.95 6.21
N LEU A 11 10.99 -11.89 5.88
CA LEU A 11 9.83 -11.68 4.97
C LEU A 11 8.45 -11.75 5.63
N LEU A 12 8.37 -11.60 6.95
CA LEU A 12 7.11 -11.53 7.68
C LEU A 12 7.12 -10.39 8.69
N HIS A 13 7.35 -9.16 8.23
CA HIS A 13 6.96 -7.96 8.97
C HIS A 13 5.84 -7.26 8.20
N ASN A 14 4.61 -7.52 8.65
CA ASN A 14 3.39 -6.79 8.28
C ASN A 14 3.44 -5.36 8.85
N GLU A 15 4.47 -4.60 8.49
CA GLU A 15 4.55 -3.19 8.84
C GLU A 15 3.68 -2.44 7.84
N LEU A 16 2.45 -2.15 8.27
CA LEU A 16 1.72 -0.99 7.78
C LEU A 16 2.68 0.19 7.97
N VAL A 17 3.35 0.63 6.91
CA VAL A 17 4.31 1.74 7.03
C VAL A 17 3.54 3.00 7.49
N PHE A 18 4.14 3.79 8.41
CA PHE A 18 3.70 5.15 8.75
C PHE A 18 4.86 6.00 9.32
N GLU A 19 4.88 7.32 9.04
CA GLU A 19 5.21 8.31 10.09
C GLU A 19 4.27 9.52 10.06
N ARG A 20 3.69 9.80 11.24
CA ARG A 20 2.71 10.86 11.50
C ARG A 20 3.36 12.05 12.23
N ASN A 21 4.09 12.85 11.47
CA ASN A 21 4.31 14.31 11.56
C ASN A 21 5.33 14.72 10.47
N GLY A 22 5.11 14.18 9.27
CA GLY A 22 5.93 14.39 8.08
C GLY A 22 5.50 13.56 6.86
N GLU A 23 4.70 12.51 7.12
CA GLU A 23 3.75 11.80 6.25
C GLU A 23 4.21 11.29 4.88
N VAL A 24 4.68 10.04 4.90
CA VAL A 24 4.09 8.99 4.07
C VAL A 24 3.59 7.90 5.00
N VAL A 25 2.38 7.42 4.74
CA VAL A 25 1.83 6.29 5.46
C VAL A 25 2.28 5.03 4.76
N THR A 26 1.64 4.58 3.69
CA THR A 26 2.08 3.38 2.97
C THR A 26 2.23 3.64 1.47
N ASP A 27 2.46 2.60 0.68
CA ASP A 27 2.43 2.70 -0.78
C ASP A 27 1.64 1.56 -1.43
N SER A 28 1.34 1.72 -2.72
CA SER A 28 0.51 0.77 -3.44
C SER A 28 1.14 -0.62 -3.60
N LEU A 29 2.47 -0.77 -3.50
CA LEU A 29 3.12 -2.09 -3.50
C LEU A 29 2.92 -2.78 -2.15
N THR A 30 3.09 -2.05 -1.05
CA THR A 30 2.85 -2.57 0.30
C THR A 30 1.39 -3.00 0.46
N VAL A 31 0.44 -2.19 -0.02
CA VAL A 31 -0.99 -2.57 -0.06
C VAL A 31 -1.22 -3.85 -0.87
N ALA A 32 -0.59 -3.96 -2.05
CA ALA A 32 -0.70 -5.15 -2.88
C ALA A 32 -0.19 -6.41 -2.16
N ASN A 33 0.99 -6.33 -1.54
CA ASN A 33 1.59 -7.43 -0.79
C ASN A 33 0.72 -7.82 0.43
N MET A 34 0.28 -6.83 1.21
CA MET A 34 -0.46 -7.06 2.45
C MET A 34 -1.80 -7.73 2.25
N PHE A 35 -2.53 -7.35 1.20
CA PHE A 35 -3.86 -7.90 0.92
C PHE A 35 -3.85 -8.98 -0.16
N GLY A 36 -2.66 -9.46 -0.58
CA GLY A 36 -2.51 -10.52 -1.58
C GLY A 36 -3.11 -10.15 -2.94
N LYS A 37 -3.01 -8.88 -3.34
CA LYS A 37 -3.55 -8.35 -4.61
C LYS A 37 -2.43 -8.12 -5.61
N ARG A 38 -2.74 -8.21 -6.91
CA ARG A 38 -1.81 -7.75 -7.95
C ARG A 38 -1.67 -6.22 -7.88
N HIS A 39 -0.44 -5.72 -8.06
CA HIS A 39 -0.14 -4.29 -7.95
C HIS A 39 -0.93 -3.42 -8.94
N ASP A 40 -1.13 -3.89 -10.17
CA ASP A 40 -1.92 -3.20 -11.18
C ASP A 40 -3.40 -3.05 -10.77
N ASN A 41 -3.98 -4.07 -10.13
CA ASN A 41 -5.33 -3.98 -9.59
C ASN A 41 -5.41 -2.94 -8.46
N VAL A 42 -4.44 -2.91 -7.55
CA VAL A 42 -4.39 -1.88 -6.49
C VAL A 42 -4.26 -0.47 -7.11
N MET A 43 -3.46 -0.31 -8.16
CA MET A 43 -3.34 0.97 -8.88
C MET A 43 -4.66 1.38 -9.56
N ALA A 44 -5.47 0.41 -10.03
CA ALA A 44 -6.80 0.69 -10.57
C ALA A 44 -7.78 1.09 -9.46
N ASP A 45 -7.78 0.33 -8.35
CA ASP A 45 -8.61 0.62 -7.17
C ASP A 45 -8.33 2.03 -6.61
N ILE A 46 -7.06 2.42 -6.51
CA ILE A 46 -6.65 3.78 -6.11
C ILE A 46 -7.22 4.85 -7.05
N ARG A 47 -7.10 4.67 -8.37
CA ARG A 47 -7.62 5.67 -9.33
C ARG A 47 -9.14 5.80 -9.23
N ASN A 48 -9.85 4.70 -9.04
CA ASN A 48 -11.31 4.73 -8.83
C ASN A 48 -11.65 5.48 -7.54
N GLN A 49 -10.92 5.23 -6.44
CA GLN A 49 -11.13 5.96 -5.18
C GLN A 49 -10.79 7.45 -5.30
N MET A 50 -9.78 7.82 -6.08
CA MET A 50 -9.49 9.23 -6.37
C MET A 50 -10.65 9.92 -7.11
N GLU A 51 -11.26 9.22 -8.07
CA GLU A 51 -12.45 9.73 -8.78
C GLU A 51 -13.63 9.93 -7.82
N TYR A 52 -13.92 8.94 -6.97
CA TYR A 52 -15.04 9.02 -6.01
C TYR A 52 -14.81 10.06 -4.89
N ALA A 53 -13.58 10.18 -4.39
CA ALA A 53 -13.24 11.12 -3.31
C ALA A 53 -13.13 12.57 -3.79
N GLY A 54 -13.02 12.80 -5.10
CA GLY A 54 -12.86 14.12 -5.69
C GLY A 54 -11.43 14.67 -5.63
N GLN A 55 -11.21 15.75 -6.36
CA GLN A 55 -9.87 16.28 -6.64
C GLN A 55 -9.14 16.79 -5.39
N GLU A 56 -9.83 17.49 -4.50
CA GLU A 56 -9.24 18.10 -3.30
C GLU A 56 -8.66 17.04 -2.36
N PHE A 57 -9.46 16.04 -2.00
CA PHE A 57 -9.00 14.89 -1.22
C PHE A 57 -7.88 14.15 -1.94
N SER A 58 -8.04 13.93 -3.24
CA SER A 58 -7.09 13.15 -4.03
C SER A 58 -5.70 13.75 -4.05
N LEU A 59 -5.60 15.06 -4.28
CA LEU A 59 -4.34 15.78 -4.35
C LEU A 59 -3.60 15.79 -3.02
N LEU A 60 -4.31 15.76 -1.89
CA LEU A 60 -3.70 15.72 -0.56
C LEU A 60 -3.25 14.31 -0.16
N ASN A 61 -4.06 13.30 -0.49
CA ASN A 61 -3.93 11.97 0.11
C ASN A 61 -3.30 10.90 -0.80
N PHE A 62 -3.29 11.09 -2.13
CA PHE A 62 -2.67 10.16 -3.09
C PHE A 62 -1.52 10.85 -3.84
N LYS A 63 -0.28 10.45 -3.57
CA LYS A 63 0.92 11.04 -4.21
C LYS A 63 1.53 10.07 -5.21
N GLU A 64 1.53 10.45 -6.49
CA GLU A 64 2.23 9.68 -7.52
C GLU A 64 3.73 9.59 -7.22
N SER A 65 4.27 8.39 -7.39
CA SER A 65 5.69 8.11 -7.20
C SER A 65 6.14 6.99 -8.15
N LYS A 66 7.41 6.61 -8.06
CA LYS A 66 7.98 5.54 -8.87
C LYS A 66 8.78 4.58 -7.99
N TYR A 67 8.86 3.33 -8.42
CA TYR A 67 9.77 2.34 -7.86
C TYR A 67 10.60 1.73 -8.98
N GLU A 68 11.77 1.19 -8.64
CA GLU A 68 12.63 0.51 -9.58
C GLU A 68 12.50 -1.01 -9.45
N SER A 69 12.44 -1.69 -10.59
CA SER A 69 12.50 -3.14 -10.66
C SER A 69 13.17 -3.56 -11.95
N ARG A 70 14.15 -4.48 -11.89
CA ARG A 70 14.89 -4.97 -13.06
C ARG A 70 15.47 -3.84 -13.94
N GLY A 71 16.01 -2.79 -13.32
CA GLY A 71 16.59 -1.63 -14.01
C GLY A 71 15.57 -0.74 -14.74
N LYS A 72 14.27 -0.90 -14.47
CA LYS A 72 13.19 -0.06 -15.04
C LYS A 72 12.39 0.60 -13.93
N LYS A 73 11.94 1.83 -14.19
CA LYS A 73 11.06 2.59 -13.28
C LYS A 73 9.59 2.33 -13.61
N TYR A 74 8.80 2.02 -12.59
CA TYR A 74 7.36 1.77 -12.68
C TYR A 74 6.61 2.71 -11.74
N ALA A 75 5.37 3.04 -12.09
CA ALA A 75 4.53 3.93 -11.28
C ALA A 75 4.04 3.24 -10.01
N LYS A 76 3.92 4.00 -8.92
CA LYS A 76 3.20 3.63 -7.70
C LYS A 76 2.54 4.88 -7.10
N PHE A 77 1.71 4.69 -6.08
CA PHE A 77 1.22 5.79 -5.24
C PHE A 77 1.74 5.63 -3.83
N ASN A 78 2.19 6.73 -3.22
CA ASN A 78 2.30 6.85 -1.77
C ASN A 78 0.95 7.34 -1.24
N LEU A 79 0.50 6.75 -0.14
CA LEU A 79 -0.81 6.99 0.47
C LEU A 79 -0.63 7.58 1.86
N THR A 80 -1.48 8.54 2.22
CA THR A 80 -1.71 8.93 3.62
C THR A 80 -2.55 7.87 4.35
N GLU A 81 -2.76 8.04 5.66
CA GLU A 81 -3.62 7.17 6.45
C GLU A 81 -5.06 7.19 5.92
N GLU A 82 -5.56 8.37 5.57
CA GLU A 82 -6.92 8.53 5.03
C GLU A 82 -7.08 7.85 3.68
N ALA A 83 -6.12 8.02 2.75
CA ALA A 83 -6.14 7.34 1.46
C ALA A 83 -6.02 5.81 1.61
N PHE A 84 -5.13 5.35 2.49
CA PHE A 84 -4.99 3.93 2.79
C PHE A 84 -6.31 3.34 3.30
N THR A 85 -6.92 4.01 4.29
CA THR A 85 -8.17 3.60 4.91
C THR A 85 -9.30 3.52 3.90
N LEU A 86 -9.44 4.54 3.05
CA LEU A 86 -10.44 4.56 1.97
C LEU A 86 -10.29 3.36 1.03
N VAL A 87 -9.07 3.05 0.58
CA VAL A 87 -8.78 1.92 -0.30
C VAL A 87 -9.08 0.58 0.40
N VAL A 88 -8.61 0.40 1.64
CA VAL A 88 -8.77 -0.86 2.38
C VAL A 88 -10.22 -1.12 2.77
N PHE A 89 -11.02 -0.09 3.05
CA PHE A 89 -12.44 -0.27 3.33
C PHE A 89 -13.21 -0.90 2.17
N GLY A 90 -12.76 -0.76 0.92
CA GLY A 90 -13.30 -1.45 -0.24
C GLY A 90 -12.92 -2.93 -0.36
N TYR A 91 -11.93 -3.41 0.40
CA TYR A 91 -11.44 -4.79 0.29
C TYR A 91 -12.11 -5.74 1.29
N ASN A 92 -12.36 -6.98 0.89
CA ASN A 92 -12.99 -8.02 1.73
C ASN A 92 -12.09 -9.25 1.95
N THR A 93 -10.76 -9.10 1.77
CA THR A 93 -9.81 -10.16 2.14
C THR A 93 -9.77 -10.32 3.66
N ARG A 94 -9.32 -11.49 4.15
CA ARG A 94 -9.23 -11.75 5.59
C ARG A 94 -8.38 -10.67 6.29
N GLU A 95 -7.26 -10.32 5.68
CA GLU A 95 -6.32 -9.32 6.16
C GLU A 95 -6.97 -7.94 6.19
N ALA A 96 -7.74 -7.56 5.16
CA ALA A 96 -8.46 -6.30 5.13
C ALA A 96 -9.50 -6.21 6.24
N VAL A 97 -10.32 -7.26 6.42
CA VAL A 97 -11.33 -7.29 7.49
C VAL A 97 -10.68 -7.18 8.88
N GLN A 98 -9.58 -7.91 9.11
CA GLN A 98 -8.85 -7.83 10.37
C GLN A 98 -8.21 -6.45 10.60
N THR A 99 -7.72 -5.80 9.54
CA THR A 99 -7.24 -4.42 9.61
C THR A 99 -8.36 -3.46 10.02
N LYS A 100 -9.54 -3.54 9.38
CA LYS A 100 -10.70 -2.69 9.72
C LYS A 100 -11.18 -2.83 11.17
N ILE A 101 -10.99 -3.98 11.80
CA ILE A 101 -11.39 -4.22 13.21
C ILE A 101 -10.40 -3.57 14.19
N ARG A 102 -9.13 -3.41 13.81
CA ARG A 102 -8.09 -2.83 14.67
C ARG A 102 -8.04 -1.31 14.63
N PHE A 103 -8.57 -0.70 13.57
CA PHE A 103 -8.74 0.74 13.39
C PHE A 103 -10.09 1.19 13.95
#